data_AF-A0A1Q8X3Q4-F1
#
_entry.id   AF-A0A1Q8X3Q4-F1
#
_cell.length_a   1.000
_cell.length_b   1.000
_cell.length_c   1.000
_cell.angle_alpha   90.00
_cell.angle_beta   90.00
_cell.angle_gamma   90.00
#
_symmetry.space_group_name_H-M   'P 1'
#
loop_
_entity.id
_entity.type
_entity.pdbx_description
1 polymer ?
#
loop_
_entity_poly.entity_id
_entity_poly.type
_entity_poly.pdbx_seq_one_letter_code
_entity_poly.pdbx_strand_id
1 'polypeptide(L)'
;MPPSLLETPARRHFLLLGGLAAGAMLAGCGMWPEEQKDKKPVLYLYPTRTMDLSVSLDYEGTLTYTYPTPQTQADGGVTWHVTAAPDGDLTDAVGRHYPSLFWEGEGAATLVQNEGFVVEADAATGFLEDKLSMLGLSDREAAEFITFWGPRIAERGRALVTFASEEFARQAVYRLMDPSSGAGIVPDTFIRVYIVVGDVPQTAVPEQKLESGPTRTGFTAVEWGGTER
;
A
#
# COMPACT_ATOMS: atom_id res chain seq x y z
N MET A 1 -13.08 -8.05 95.66
CA MET A 1 -13.93 -7.80 94.47
C MET A 1 -13.07 -7.95 93.22
N PRO A 2 -13.64 -8.49 92.13
CA PRO A 2 -12.99 -9.40 91.16
C PRO A 2 -12.64 -8.67 89.84
N PRO A 3 -12.43 -9.31 88.66
CA PRO A 3 -12.06 -10.71 88.28
C PRO A 3 -10.74 -10.74 87.42
N SER A 4 -10.00 -11.82 87.14
CA SER A 4 -10.27 -13.14 86.49
C SER A 4 -10.90 -13.03 85.09
N LEU A 5 -10.67 -13.85 84.07
CA LEU A 5 -9.70 -14.90 83.65
C LEU A 5 -10.26 -15.38 82.28
N LEU A 6 -9.39 -15.82 81.36
CA LEU A 6 -9.64 -16.91 80.36
C LEU A 6 -10.71 -16.61 79.27
N GLU A 7 -10.73 -17.21 78.07
CA GLU A 7 -10.11 -18.39 77.49
C GLU A 7 -10.31 -18.38 75.96
N THR A 8 -9.36 -18.95 75.20
CA THR A 8 -9.51 -19.51 73.83
C THR A 8 -10.54 -20.66 73.82
N PRO A 9 -11.19 -21.10 72.69
CA PRO A 9 -10.48 -21.75 71.56
C PRO A 9 -11.20 -21.74 70.17
N ALA A 10 -10.59 -22.39 69.18
CA ALA A 10 -11.03 -22.56 67.79
C ALA A 10 -12.14 -23.62 67.56
N ARG A 11 -13.00 -23.46 66.53
CA ARG A 11 -13.53 -24.57 65.68
C ARG A 11 -14.45 -24.14 64.49
N ARG A 12 -14.13 -24.71 63.31
CA ARG A 12 -14.94 -25.34 62.23
C ARG A 12 -16.32 -24.79 61.73
N HIS A 13 -16.34 -24.63 60.38
CA HIS A 13 -17.34 -24.96 59.34
C HIS A 13 -18.75 -24.31 59.32
N PHE A 14 -19.16 -23.77 58.16
CA PHE A 14 -20.37 -24.19 57.40
C PHE A 14 -20.41 -23.55 55.98
N LEU A 15 -20.89 -24.32 55.00
CA LEU A 15 -21.18 -23.93 53.61
C LEU A 15 -22.41 -23.01 53.50
N LEU A 16 -22.48 -22.18 52.45
CA LEU A 16 -23.75 -21.74 51.84
C LEU A 16 -23.58 -21.48 50.33
N LEU A 17 -24.51 -22.05 49.56
CA LEU A 17 -24.68 -21.95 48.12
C LEU A 17 -25.09 -20.55 47.68
N GLY A 18 -24.70 -20.15 46.47
CA GLY A 18 -25.30 -19.05 45.72
C GLY A 18 -24.87 -19.11 44.25
N GLY A 19 -25.75 -19.63 43.39
CA GLY A 19 -25.49 -19.79 41.96
C GLY A 19 -25.35 -18.46 41.23
N LEU A 20 -24.61 -18.48 40.12
CA LEU A 20 -24.64 -17.44 39.09
C LEU A 20 -24.44 -18.13 37.74
N ALA A 21 -25.32 -17.76 36.82
CA ALA A 21 -25.55 -18.38 35.54
C ALA A 21 -24.29 -18.48 34.68
N ALA A 22 -24.07 -19.66 34.07
CA ALA A 22 -23.17 -19.81 32.95
C ALA A 22 -23.78 -19.09 31.74
N GLY A 23 -23.40 -17.83 31.54
CA GLY A 23 -23.63 -17.11 30.29
C GLY A 23 -22.81 -17.77 29.19
N ALA A 24 -23.47 -18.39 28.23
CA ALA A 24 -22.87 -18.80 26.97
C ALA A 24 -22.41 -17.53 26.24
N MET A 25 -21.11 -17.21 26.33
CA MET A 25 -20.50 -16.27 25.41
C MET A 25 -20.41 -16.97 24.06
N LEU A 26 -21.33 -16.61 23.16
CA LEU A 26 -21.17 -16.83 21.73
C LEU A 26 -19.87 -16.16 21.33
N ALA A 27 -18.83 -16.96 21.07
CA ALA A 27 -17.68 -16.54 20.32
C ALA A 27 -18.18 -16.23 18.90
N GLY A 28 -18.64 -15.00 18.69
CA GLY A 28 -18.67 -14.43 17.36
C GLY A 28 -17.23 -14.45 16.88
N CYS A 29 -16.91 -15.31 15.92
CA CYS A 29 -15.77 -15.07 15.04
C CYS A 29 -15.99 -13.68 14.46
N GLY A 30 -15.35 -12.68 15.06
CA GLY A 30 -15.11 -11.43 14.36
C GLY A 30 -14.27 -11.81 13.16
N MET A 31 -14.88 -11.86 11.98
CA MET A 31 -14.16 -11.61 10.74
C MET A 31 -13.57 -10.22 10.90
N TRP A 32 -12.33 -10.16 11.38
CA TRP A 32 -11.54 -8.96 11.23
C TRP A 32 -11.39 -8.72 9.73
N PRO A 33 -11.61 -7.49 9.24
CA PRO A 33 -11.35 -7.17 7.84
C PRO A 33 -9.92 -7.63 7.51
N GLU A 34 -9.74 -8.37 6.42
CA GLU A 34 -8.39 -8.64 5.92
C GLU A 34 -7.69 -7.30 5.67
N GLU A 35 -6.49 -7.15 6.22
CA GLU A 35 -5.65 -5.97 6.00
C GLU A 35 -4.98 -6.08 4.64
N GLN A 36 -5.14 -5.05 3.82
CA GLN A 36 -4.45 -4.94 2.54
C GLN A 36 -3.08 -4.30 2.80
N LYS A 37 -2.02 -5.01 2.41
CA LYS A 37 -0.65 -4.46 2.44
C LYS A 37 -0.33 -3.88 1.08
N ASP A 38 -0.16 -2.57 1.01
CA ASP A 38 0.25 -1.88 -0.20
C ASP A 38 1.79 -1.96 -0.30
N LYS A 39 2.24 -2.72 -1.30
CA LYS A 39 3.63 -3.13 -1.47
C LYS A 39 4.28 -2.40 -2.62
N LYS A 40 5.36 -1.72 -2.29
CA LYS A 40 6.24 -1.03 -3.24
C LYS A 40 5.52 -0.07 -4.21
N PRO A 41 4.63 0.82 -3.75
CA PRO A 41 4.45 2.09 -4.43
C PRO A 41 5.79 2.81 -4.64
N VAL A 42 6.15 3.03 -5.91
CA VAL A 42 7.34 3.77 -6.34
C VAL A 42 6.90 4.90 -7.26
N LEU A 43 7.30 6.14 -6.96
CA LEU A 43 7.02 7.33 -7.74
C LEU A 43 8.30 7.87 -8.41
N TYR A 44 8.31 7.88 -9.74
CA TYR A 44 9.32 8.53 -10.58
C TYR A 44 8.83 9.89 -11.06
N LEU A 45 9.74 10.85 -11.19
CA LEU A 45 9.43 12.22 -11.59
C LEU A 45 10.37 12.64 -12.72
N TYR A 46 9.80 13.00 -13.87
CA TYR A 46 10.52 13.40 -15.07
C TYR A 46 10.11 14.82 -15.51
N PRO A 47 10.57 15.87 -14.81
CA PRO A 47 10.28 17.24 -15.21
C PRO A 47 10.98 17.59 -16.54
N THR A 48 10.50 18.61 -17.25
CA THR A 48 11.12 19.05 -18.53
C THR A 48 12.45 19.78 -18.35
N ARG A 49 12.74 20.23 -17.12
CA ARG A 49 13.99 20.84 -16.69
C ARG A 49 14.23 20.49 -15.22
N THR A 50 15.48 20.51 -14.80
CA THR A 50 15.81 20.33 -13.37
C THR A 50 15.09 21.37 -12.52
N MET A 51 14.40 20.91 -11.47
CA MET A 51 13.64 21.78 -10.57
C MET A 51 13.48 21.18 -9.19
N ASP A 52 13.30 22.05 -8.20
CA ASP A 52 12.98 21.65 -6.84
C ASP A 52 11.47 21.35 -6.70
N LEU A 53 11.15 20.31 -5.95
CA LEU A 53 9.80 19.82 -5.72
C LEU A 53 9.59 19.49 -4.24
N SER A 54 8.48 19.99 -3.70
CA SER A 54 7.83 19.41 -2.53
C SER A 54 6.80 18.39 -3.03
N VAL A 55 6.94 17.14 -2.62
CA VAL A 55 6.03 16.04 -3.01
C VAL A 55 5.34 15.52 -1.76
N SER A 56 4.07 15.84 -1.57
CA SER A 56 3.27 15.37 -0.46
C SER A 56 2.43 14.16 -0.85
N LEU A 57 2.35 13.16 0.02
CA LEU A 57 1.47 12.00 -0.09
C LEU A 57 0.43 12.04 1.02
N ASP A 58 -0.82 11.97 0.60
CA ASP A 58 -2.02 11.81 1.40
C ASP A 58 -2.56 10.40 1.12
N TYR A 59 -2.41 9.49 2.08
CA TYR A 59 -2.75 8.08 1.93
C TYR A 59 -3.86 7.69 2.92
N GLU A 60 -4.94 7.11 2.41
CA GLU A 60 -6.06 6.57 3.19
C GLU A 60 -5.69 5.23 3.86
N GLY A 61 -4.67 5.27 4.71
CA GLY A 61 -4.15 4.13 5.46
C GLY A 61 -3.02 4.57 6.38
N THR A 62 -2.16 3.63 6.78
CA THR A 62 -0.97 3.90 7.59
C THR A 62 0.28 3.59 6.78
N LEU A 63 1.18 4.56 6.64
CA LEU A 63 2.49 4.32 6.05
C LEU A 63 3.35 3.49 7.00
N THR A 64 3.87 2.37 6.52
CA THR A 64 4.72 1.45 7.30
C THR A 64 6.19 1.64 6.99
N TYR A 65 6.52 2.13 5.79
CA TYR A 65 7.88 2.46 5.40
C TYR A 65 7.92 3.56 4.35
N THR A 66 8.96 4.38 4.36
CA THR A 66 9.20 5.41 3.35
C THR A 66 10.70 5.55 3.06
N TYR A 67 11.04 5.80 1.81
CA TYR A 67 12.42 6.07 1.39
C TYR A 67 12.47 6.95 0.14
N PRO A 68 13.35 7.98 0.06
CA PRO A 68 14.14 8.54 1.16
C PRO A 68 13.25 8.98 2.33
N THR A 69 13.83 9.30 3.49
CA THR A 69 13.03 9.70 4.66
C THR A 69 12.36 11.06 4.42
N PRO A 70 11.01 11.14 4.38
CA PRO A 70 10.30 12.40 4.24
C PRO A 70 10.16 13.16 5.56
N GLN A 71 9.63 14.37 5.50
CA GLN A 71 9.06 15.05 6.64
C GLN A 71 7.65 14.50 6.94
N THR A 72 7.38 14.13 8.19
CA THR A 72 6.06 13.67 8.63
C THR A 72 5.21 14.84 9.11
N GLN A 73 3.94 14.85 8.70
CA GLN A 73 2.93 15.83 9.10
C GLN A 73 2.12 15.30 10.29
N ALA A 74 1.44 16.21 11.02
CA ALA A 74 0.70 15.86 12.23
C ALA A 74 -0.52 14.95 11.97
N ASP A 75 -1.03 14.96 10.75
CA ASP A 75 -2.16 14.14 10.27
C ASP A 75 -1.72 12.77 9.72
N GLY A 76 -0.42 12.45 9.78
CA GLY A 76 0.13 11.19 9.24
C GLY A 76 0.58 11.28 7.78
N GLY A 77 0.32 12.41 7.09
CA GLY A 77 0.84 12.67 5.77
C GLY A 77 2.37 12.80 5.75
N VAL A 78 2.97 12.64 4.57
CA VAL A 78 4.43 12.79 4.40
C VAL A 78 4.75 13.74 3.28
N THR A 79 5.93 14.39 3.34
CA THR A 79 6.42 15.26 2.27
C THR A 79 7.90 15.09 2.04
N TRP A 80 8.26 14.77 0.80
CA TRP A 80 9.63 14.78 0.32
C TRP A 80 9.98 16.14 -0.26
N HIS A 81 11.22 16.57 -0.03
CA HIS A 81 11.82 17.73 -0.69
C HIS A 81 13.00 17.24 -1.51
N VAL A 82 12.89 17.35 -2.84
CA VAL A 82 13.88 16.83 -3.78
C VAL A 82 14.11 17.79 -4.93
N THR A 83 15.32 17.78 -5.49
CA THR A 83 15.58 18.33 -6.82
C THR A 83 15.41 17.19 -7.83
N ALA A 84 14.44 17.30 -8.73
CA ALA A 84 14.19 16.29 -9.77
C ALA A 84 14.83 16.72 -11.10
N ALA A 85 15.55 15.81 -11.76
CA ALA A 85 16.15 16.01 -13.06
C ALA A 85 15.35 15.32 -14.18
N PRO A 86 15.46 15.78 -15.45
CA PRO A 86 14.67 15.22 -16.56
C PRO A 86 14.90 13.73 -16.86
N ASP A 87 16.02 13.16 -16.42
CA ASP A 87 16.35 11.74 -16.56
C ASP A 87 15.76 10.86 -15.44
N GLY A 88 15.03 11.46 -14.50
CA GLY A 88 14.40 10.80 -13.36
C GLY A 88 15.27 10.71 -12.12
N ASP A 89 16.48 11.27 -12.13
CA ASP A 89 17.31 11.36 -10.93
C ASP A 89 16.73 12.36 -9.93
N LEU A 90 16.61 11.95 -8.66
CA LEU A 90 16.18 12.79 -7.55
C LEU A 90 17.36 13.03 -6.61
N THR A 91 17.62 14.29 -6.30
CA THR A 91 18.68 14.67 -5.37
C THR A 91 18.09 15.27 -4.09
N ASP A 92 18.57 14.85 -2.91
CA ASP A 92 18.22 15.49 -1.64
C ASP A 92 19.08 16.72 -1.31
N ALA A 93 18.74 17.43 -0.24
CA ALA A 93 19.45 18.64 0.18
C ALA A 93 20.93 18.43 0.55
N VAL A 94 21.37 17.19 0.78
CA VAL A 94 22.78 16.86 1.07
C VAL A 94 23.51 16.25 -0.13
N GLY A 95 22.87 16.22 -1.31
CA GLY A 95 23.46 15.79 -2.58
C GLY A 95 23.43 14.27 -2.80
N ARG A 96 22.59 13.51 -2.08
CA ARG A 96 22.41 12.08 -2.37
C ARG A 96 21.39 11.90 -3.47
N HIS A 97 21.66 10.91 -4.32
CA HIS A 97 20.86 10.58 -5.49
C HIS A 97 19.94 9.38 -5.22
N TYR A 98 18.71 9.47 -5.71
CA TYR A 98 17.69 8.45 -5.60
C TYR A 98 17.01 8.26 -6.96
N PRO A 99 16.69 7.02 -7.35
CA PRO A 99 16.00 6.76 -8.61
C PRO A 99 14.50 7.08 -8.55
N SER A 100 13.94 7.21 -7.34
CA SER A 100 12.50 7.34 -7.09
C SER A 100 12.20 7.70 -5.64
N LEU A 101 10.94 8.05 -5.36
CA LEU A 101 10.36 8.04 -4.02
C LEU A 101 9.65 6.70 -3.81
N PHE A 102 9.76 6.12 -2.64
CA PHE A 102 9.23 4.81 -2.28
C PHE A 102 8.46 4.89 -0.97
N TRP A 103 7.36 4.14 -0.90
CA TRP A 103 6.63 3.93 0.35
C TRP A 103 5.97 2.56 0.38
N GLU A 104 5.63 2.11 1.58
CA GLU A 104 4.77 0.97 1.86
C GLU A 104 3.70 1.40 2.85
N GLY A 105 2.53 0.76 2.78
CA GLY A 105 1.41 1.11 3.65
C GLY A 105 0.50 -0.07 3.92
N GLU A 106 -0.36 0.12 4.91
CA GLU A 106 -1.44 -0.79 5.26
C GLU A 106 -2.76 -0.02 5.27
N GLY A 107 -3.78 -0.59 4.64
CA GLY A 107 -5.09 0.02 4.50
C GLY A 107 -6.22 -0.99 4.53
N ALA A 108 -7.46 -0.50 4.54
CA ALA A 108 -8.63 -1.36 4.43
C ALA A 108 -8.64 -2.07 3.06
N ALA A 109 -8.92 -3.37 3.03
CA ALA A 109 -9.08 -4.14 1.80
C ALA A 109 -10.35 -3.74 1.04
N THR A 110 -10.28 -2.62 0.31
CA THR A 110 -11.36 -2.08 -0.51
C THR A 110 -11.29 -2.54 -1.96
N LEU A 111 -10.14 -3.05 -2.41
CA LEU A 111 -9.94 -3.51 -3.78
C LEU A 111 -10.57 -4.89 -4.00
N VAL A 112 -11.49 -4.94 -4.97
CA VAL A 112 -12.18 -6.18 -5.37
C VAL A 112 -11.63 -6.68 -6.70
N GLN A 113 -11.60 -8.01 -6.88
CA GLN A 113 -11.15 -8.64 -8.14
C GLN A 113 -12.34 -9.33 -8.81
N ASN A 114 -13.30 -8.52 -9.25
CA ASN A 114 -14.47 -9.00 -10.00
C ASN A 114 -14.16 -9.26 -11.48
N GLU A 115 -12.98 -8.82 -11.93
CA GLU A 115 -12.40 -9.00 -13.25
C GLU A 115 -10.88 -9.08 -13.12
N GLY A 116 -10.20 -9.67 -14.10
CA GLY A 116 -8.75 -9.83 -14.05
C GLY A 116 -8.24 -10.79 -15.11
N PHE A 117 -6.94 -10.97 -15.14
CA PHE A 117 -6.28 -11.95 -15.99
C PHE A 117 -5.83 -13.12 -15.14
N VAL A 118 -6.15 -14.33 -15.57
CA VAL A 118 -5.57 -15.52 -14.95
C VAL A 118 -4.22 -15.78 -15.60
N VAL A 119 -3.15 -15.70 -14.81
CA VAL A 119 -1.77 -15.74 -15.27
C VAL A 119 -1.10 -16.99 -14.74
N GLU A 120 -0.62 -17.84 -15.64
CA GLU A 120 0.21 -19.01 -15.30
C GLU A 120 1.64 -18.58 -14.99
N ALA A 121 2.34 -19.34 -14.15
CA ALA A 121 3.68 -19.00 -13.68
C ALA A 121 4.71 -18.79 -14.81
N ASP A 122 4.66 -19.61 -15.86
CA ASP A 122 5.57 -19.52 -17.01
C ASP A 122 5.23 -18.37 -17.97
N ALA A 123 3.99 -17.87 -17.91
CA ALA A 123 3.51 -16.73 -18.70
C ALA A 123 3.68 -15.38 -17.98
N ALA A 124 3.95 -15.38 -16.66
CA ALA A 124 3.92 -14.17 -15.82
C ALA A 124 4.81 -13.03 -16.32
N THR A 125 6.03 -13.35 -16.76
CA THR A 125 6.98 -12.32 -17.25
C THR A 125 6.46 -11.67 -18.53
N GLY A 126 6.16 -12.47 -19.56
CA GLY A 126 5.69 -11.96 -20.84
C GLY A 126 4.34 -11.26 -20.74
N PHE A 127 3.45 -11.72 -19.84
CA PHE A 127 2.20 -11.04 -19.53
C PHE A 127 2.44 -9.63 -18.99
N LEU A 128 3.33 -9.48 -18.00
CA LEU A 128 3.64 -8.17 -17.42
C LEU A 128 4.35 -7.27 -18.44
N GLU A 129 5.29 -7.78 -19.23
CA GLU A 129 5.96 -7.00 -20.28
C GLU A 129 4.94 -6.40 -21.28
N ASP A 130 3.99 -7.20 -21.75
CA ASP A 130 2.90 -6.75 -22.64
C ASP A 130 2.03 -5.67 -21.98
N LYS A 131 1.49 -5.96 -20.78
CA LYS A 131 0.54 -5.04 -20.12
C LYS A 131 1.18 -3.75 -19.65
N LEU A 132 2.38 -3.80 -19.09
CA LEU A 132 3.06 -2.59 -18.59
C LEU A 132 3.47 -1.67 -19.75
N SER A 133 3.93 -2.23 -20.87
CA SER A 133 4.22 -1.47 -22.08
C SER A 133 2.96 -0.79 -22.64
N MET A 134 1.85 -1.55 -22.75
CA MET A 134 0.54 -1.02 -23.15
C MET A 134 0.07 0.13 -22.24
N LEU A 135 0.30 0.02 -20.94
CA LEU A 135 -0.08 1.02 -19.94
C LEU A 135 0.89 2.21 -19.86
N GLY A 136 1.95 2.22 -20.68
CA GLY A 136 2.84 3.36 -20.87
C GLY A 136 4.08 3.38 -19.98
N LEU A 137 4.38 2.31 -19.24
CA LEU A 137 5.67 2.18 -18.54
C LEU A 137 6.80 2.04 -19.56
N SER A 138 7.94 2.66 -19.24
CA SER A 138 9.20 2.43 -19.94
C SER A 138 9.80 1.08 -19.55
N ASP A 139 10.73 0.57 -20.36
CA ASP A 139 11.44 -0.69 -20.08
C ASP A 139 12.11 -0.68 -18.70
N ARG A 140 12.65 0.47 -18.26
CA ARG A 140 13.27 0.62 -16.93
C ARG A 140 12.27 0.44 -15.80
N GLU A 141 11.13 1.14 -15.89
CA GLU A 141 10.09 1.06 -14.86
C GLU A 141 9.44 -0.33 -14.84
N ALA A 142 9.18 -0.89 -16.03
CA ALA A 142 8.62 -2.24 -16.18
C ALA A 142 9.55 -3.31 -15.61
N ALA A 143 10.87 -3.20 -15.84
CA ALA A 143 11.84 -4.13 -15.25
C ALA A 143 11.80 -4.10 -13.71
N GLU A 144 11.75 -2.92 -13.08
CA GLU A 144 11.66 -2.82 -11.62
C GLU A 144 10.33 -3.33 -11.05
N PHE A 145 9.24 -3.16 -11.80
CA PHE A 145 7.94 -3.75 -11.48
C PHE A 145 7.99 -5.28 -11.55
N ILE A 146 8.47 -5.83 -12.67
CA ILE A 146 8.50 -7.27 -12.96
C ILE A 146 9.43 -7.99 -11.98
N THR A 147 10.59 -7.41 -11.67
CA THR A 147 11.52 -8.01 -10.70
C THR A 147 10.93 -8.13 -9.29
N PHE A 148 9.91 -7.33 -8.95
CA PHE A 148 9.18 -7.45 -7.69
C PHE A 148 7.96 -8.37 -7.80
N TRP A 149 7.09 -8.13 -8.79
CA TRP A 149 5.80 -8.81 -8.92
C TRP A 149 5.84 -10.14 -9.68
N GLY A 150 6.74 -10.27 -10.65
CA GLY A 150 6.89 -11.48 -11.48
C GLY A 150 7.12 -12.74 -10.64
N PRO A 151 8.14 -12.77 -9.75
CA PRO A 151 8.37 -13.92 -8.87
C PRO A 151 7.16 -14.24 -7.97
N ARG A 152 6.49 -13.21 -7.42
CA ARG A 152 5.32 -13.38 -6.54
C ARG A 152 4.11 -13.99 -7.26
N ILE A 153 3.91 -13.61 -8.52
CA ILE A 153 2.87 -14.22 -9.37
C ILE A 153 3.27 -15.66 -9.72
N ALA A 154 4.53 -15.90 -10.09
CA ALA A 154 5.01 -17.22 -10.49
C ALA A 154 5.01 -18.24 -9.34
N GLU A 155 5.35 -17.83 -8.11
CA GLU A 155 5.35 -18.71 -6.93
C GLU A 155 3.96 -19.28 -6.60
N ARG A 156 2.88 -18.61 -7.03
CA ARG A 156 1.51 -19.10 -6.85
C ARG A 156 1.14 -20.22 -7.83
N GLY A 157 1.96 -20.47 -8.85
CA GLY A 157 1.66 -21.39 -9.96
C GLY A 157 0.64 -20.82 -10.94
N ARG A 158 -0.47 -20.27 -10.42
CA ARG A 158 -1.51 -19.57 -11.18
C ARG A 158 -2.15 -18.50 -10.30
N ALA A 159 -2.25 -17.27 -10.80
CA ALA A 159 -2.80 -16.15 -10.04
C ALA A 159 -3.84 -15.36 -10.85
N LEU A 160 -4.81 -14.75 -10.15
CA LEU A 160 -5.63 -13.70 -10.72
C LEU A 160 -4.94 -12.35 -10.52
N VAL A 161 -4.61 -11.67 -11.62
CA VAL A 161 -4.01 -10.33 -11.63
C VAL A 161 -5.05 -9.33 -12.10
N THR A 162 -5.33 -8.33 -11.26
CA THR A 162 -6.29 -7.26 -11.57
C THR A 162 -5.57 -5.92 -11.51
N PHE A 163 -5.71 -5.09 -12.54
CA PHE A 163 -5.25 -3.71 -12.55
C PHE A 163 -6.34 -2.83 -11.91
N ALA A 164 -5.97 -2.12 -10.86
CA ALA A 164 -6.86 -1.34 -9.99
C ALA A 164 -6.33 0.08 -9.77
N SER A 165 -5.68 0.66 -10.79
CA SER A 165 -5.03 1.96 -10.69
C SER A 165 -5.98 3.10 -10.32
N GLU A 166 -7.21 3.10 -10.86
CA GLU A 166 -8.19 4.16 -10.60
C GLU A 166 -8.74 4.10 -9.17
N GLU A 167 -9.03 2.90 -8.68
CA GLU A 167 -9.43 2.64 -7.29
C GLU A 167 -8.33 3.08 -6.34
N PHE A 168 -7.11 2.61 -6.57
CA PHE A 168 -5.97 2.94 -5.73
C PHE A 168 -5.66 4.45 -5.77
N ALA A 169 -5.92 5.12 -6.89
CA ALA A 169 -5.68 6.55 -7.00
C ALA A 169 -6.55 7.41 -6.08
N ARG A 170 -7.71 6.90 -5.65
CA ARG A 170 -8.56 7.55 -4.66
C ARG A 170 -8.00 7.43 -3.25
N GLN A 171 -7.17 6.41 -3.00
CA GLN A 171 -6.58 6.12 -1.70
C GLN A 171 -5.21 6.77 -1.52
N ALA A 172 -4.44 6.96 -2.59
CA ALA A 172 -3.11 7.55 -2.56
C ALA A 172 -3.03 8.78 -3.47
N VAL A 173 -3.11 9.96 -2.85
CA VAL A 173 -3.16 11.26 -3.54
C VAL A 173 -1.86 12.02 -3.35
N TYR A 174 -1.22 12.36 -4.48
CA TYR A 174 -0.04 13.22 -4.49
C TYR A 174 -0.38 14.68 -4.70
N ARG A 175 0.34 15.56 -4.00
CA ARG A 175 0.36 17.00 -4.26
C ARG A 175 1.80 17.44 -4.48
N LEU A 176 2.08 18.04 -5.64
CA LEU A 176 3.40 18.56 -5.98
C LEU A 176 3.37 20.09 -5.90
N MET A 177 4.42 20.69 -5.34
CA MET A 177 4.53 22.14 -5.19
C MET A 177 5.94 22.61 -5.48
N ASP A 178 6.05 23.83 -6.01
CA ASP A 178 7.30 24.58 -6.04
C ASP A 178 7.60 25.10 -4.62
N PRO A 179 8.68 24.65 -3.96
CA PRO A 179 8.98 25.06 -2.60
C PRO A 179 9.32 26.55 -2.48
N SER A 180 9.77 27.20 -3.56
CA SER A 180 10.17 28.62 -3.55
C SER A 180 8.97 29.56 -3.64
N SER A 181 7.96 29.20 -4.44
CA SER A 181 6.79 30.04 -4.69
C SER A 181 5.54 29.58 -3.94
N GLY A 182 5.50 28.32 -3.49
CA GLY A 182 4.31 27.67 -2.95
C GLY A 182 3.25 27.36 -4.01
N ALA A 183 3.57 27.49 -5.31
CA ALA A 183 2.63 27.20 -6.38
C ALA A 183 2.44 25.68 -6.54
N GLY A 184 1.20 25.25 -6.76
CA GLY A 184 0.91 23.86 -7.12
C GLY A 184 1.44 23.53 -8.51
N ILE A 185 2.04 22.34 -8.64
CA ILE A 185 2.52 21.80 -9.90
C ILE A 185 1.69 20.56 -10.23
N VAL A 186 1.20 20.50 -11.46
CA VAL A 186 0.48 19.35 -11.99
C VAL A 186 1.32 18.78 -13.13
N PRO A 187 1.76 17.52 -13.06
CA PRO A 187 2.40 16.86 -14.19
C PRO A 187 1.47 16.89 -15.42
N ASP A 188 2.04 17.16 -16.59
CA ASP A 188 1.32 17.08 -17.87
C ASP A 188 0.85 15.65 -18.15
N THR A 189 1.62 14.65 -17.70
CA THR A 189 1.29 13.23 -17.79
C THR A 189 1.45 12.56 -16.44
N PHE A 190 0.46 11.79 -15.99
CA PHE A 190 0.57 10.89 -14.85
C PHE A 190 0.23 9.47 -15.29
N ILE A 191 1.20 8.56 -15.19
CA ILE A 191 1.02 7.12 -15.49
C ILE A 191 0.98 6.39 -14.16
N ARG A 192 -0.10 5.64 -13.89
CA ARG A 192 -0.25 4.87 -12.65
C ARG A 192 -0.61 3.43 -12.95
N VAL A 193 0.19 2.49 -12.45
CA VAL A 193 -0.10 1.05 -12.54
C VAL A 193 -0.12 0.42 -11.16
N TYR A 194 -1.31 0.03 -10.71
CA TYR A 194 -1.49 -0.71 -9.46
C TYR A 194 -2.11 -2.07 -9.73
N ILE A 195 -1.49 -3.15 -9.25
CA ILE A 195 -2.05 -4.50 -9.39
C ILE A 195 -2.52 -5.08 -8.07
N VAL A 196 -3.54 -5.92 -8.13
CA VAL A 196 -3.95 -6.84 -7.08
C VAL A 196 -3.61 -8.24 -7.56
N VAL A 197 -2.78 -8.95 -6.80
CA VAL A 197 -2.45 -10.36 -7.03
C VAL A 197 -3.22 -11.21 -6.03
N GLY A 198 -4.08 -12.10 -6.51
CA GLY A 198 -4.87 -12.97 -5.65
C GLY A 198 -5.04 -14.36 -6.22
N ASP A 199 -5.74 -15.21 -5.47
CA ASP A 199 -6.06 -16.57 -5.90
C ASP A 199 -7.06 -16.60 -7.06
N VAL A 200 -6.97 -17.64 -7.88
CA VAL A 200 -7.93 -17.85 -8.96
C VAL A 200 -9.27 -18.32 -8.37
N PRO A 201 -10.37 -17.59 -8.60
CA PRO A 201 -11.67 -17.97 -8.07
C PRO A 201 -12.20 -19.24 -8.74
N GLN A 202 -13.04 -19.99 -8.01
CA GLN A 202 -13.71 -21.18 -8.56
C GLN A 202 -14.64 -20.84 -9.73
N THR A 203 -15.29 -19.68 -9.67
CA THR A 203 -16.12 -19.14 -10.74
C THR A 203 -15.25 -18.23 -11.60
N ALA A 204 -15.29 -18.44 -12.92
CA ALA A 204 -14.56 -17.58 -13.85
C ALA A 204 -14.98 -16.11 -13.71
N VAL A 205 -13.99 -15.22 -13.69
CA VAL A 205 -14.19 -13.76 -13.79
C VAL A 205 -13.93 -13.32 -15.23
N PRO A 206 -14.62 -12.28 -15.71
CA PRO A 206 -14.32 -11.70 -17.02
C PRO A 206 -12.90 -11.12 -17.05
N GLU A 207 -12.26 -11.19 -18.23
CA GLU A 207 -11.00 -10.49 -18.47
C GLU A 207 -11.22 -8.97 -18.49
N GLN A 208 -10.29 -8.22 -17.88
CA GLN A 208 -10.35 -6.76 -17.89
C GLN A 208 -10.11 -6.21 -19.29
N LYS A 209 -10.78 -5.10 -19.58
CA LYS A 209 -10.48 -4.29 -20.76
C LYS A 209 -9.63 -3.12 -20.33
N LEU A 210 -8.34 -3.18 -20.67
CA LEU A 210 -7.40 -2.10 -20.40
C LEU A 210 -7.37 -1.15 -21.60
N GLU A 211 -7.40 0.15 -21.30
CA GLU A 211 -7.11 1.18 -22.29
C GLU A 211 -5.59 1.39 -22.40
N SER A 212 -5.12 1.84 -23.55
CA SER A 212 -3.71 2.21 -23.69
C SER A 212 -3.38 3.40 -22.79
N GLY A 213 -2.19 3.37 -22.20
CA GLY A 213 -1.70 4.44 -21.35
C GLY A 213 -1.53 5.76 -22.11
N PRO A 214 -1.47 6.90 -21.39
CA PRO A 214 -1.30 8.20 -22.02
C PRO A 214 0.07 8.32 -22.69
N THR A 215 0.16 9.14 -23.74
CA THR A 215 1.45 9.50 -24.33
C THR A 215 2.22 10.41 -23.38
N ARG A 216 3.49 10.11 -23.13
CA ARG A 216 4.37 10.95 -22.31
C ARG A 216 4.58 12.30 -22.98
N THR A 217 4.08 13.34 -22.33
CA THR A 217 4.26 14.74 -22.75
C THR A 217 4.62 15.58 -21.53
N GLY A 218 5.46 16.60 -21.72
CA GLY A 218 5.81 17.54 -20.66
C GLY A 218 6.40 16.88 -19.41
N PHE A 219 6.11 17.45 -18.23
CA PHE A 219 6.45 16.84 -16.96
C PHE A 219 5.64 15.55 -16.79
N THR A 220 6.32 14.41 -16.78
CA THR A 220 5.71 13.10 -16.54
C THR A 220 5.99 12.62 -15.11
N ALA A 221 4.96 12.20 -14.39
CA ALA A 221 5.08 11.41 -13.17
C ALA A 221 4.63 9.96 -13.46
N VAL A 222 5.34 8.99 -12.91
CA VAL A 222 5.00 7.57 -13.05
C VAL A 222 4.97 6.94 -11.67
N GLU A 223 3.86 6.31 -11.33
CA GLU A 223 3.78 5.46 -10.15
C GLU A 223 3.44 4.04 -10.53
N TRP A 224 4.08 3.09 -9.89
CA TRP A 224 3.58 1.73 -9.88
C TRP A 224 3.66 1.09 -8.50
N GLY A 225 2.81 0.11 -8.25
CA GLY A 225 2.75 -0.64 -7.00
C GLY A 225 1.79 -1.82 -7.10
N GLY A 226 1.48 -2.42 -5.96
CA GLY A 226 0.39 -3.39 -5.91
C GLY A 226 0.17 -3.96 -4.52
N THR A 227 -0.78 -4.86 -4.41
CA THR A 227 -1.04 -5.64 -3.21
C THR A 227 -1.15 -7.12 -3.56
N GLU A 228 -0.93 -7.98 -2.56
CA GLU A 228 -1.17 -9.41 -2.68
C GLU A 228 -2.11 -9.86 -1.56
N ARG A 229 -2.96 -10.83 -1.88
CA ARG A 229 -3.89 -11.49 -0.94
C ARG A 229 -3.95 -12.99 -1.14
#